data_AF-A0A3B8Q7F0-F1
#
_entry.id   AF-A0A3B8Q7F0-F1
#
_cell.length_a   1.000
_cell.length_b   1.000
_cell.length_c   1.000
_cell.angle_alpha   90.00
_cell.angle_beta   90.00
_cell.angle_gamma   90.00
#
_symmetry.space_group_name_H-M   'P 1'
#
loop_
_entity.id
_entity.type
_entity.pdbx_description
1 polymer ?
#
loop_
_entity_poly.entity_id
_entity_poly.type
_entity_poly.pdbx_seq_one_letter_code
_entity_poly.pdbx_strand_id
1 'polypeptide(L)'
;MVREPEPANPLAIEAAKEPLEEKQVGLWTAPAVISANNFVYKSLSNWAFNVAVGCSHACRFCYVPSAATIKQGPKLKEFGVRDPDADWGSYVLLRPWDERRFLLSLKAAVRTPASALKPDGNRAVIYCSTTDPYQVIHHPNPSRQRELAAHARNLVRRSLELIRDRSTLNVRVLTRSPLARSDFELFRSFGSRLLFGMSLPTLRNDLAKIYEPRG
;
A
#
# COMPACT_ATOMS: atom_id res chain seq x y z
N MET A 1 61.26 28.10 6.24
CA MET A 1 60.73 26.72 6.18
C MET A 1 59.22 26.82 6.06
N VAL A 2 58.71 26.72 4.83
CA VAL A 2 57.27 26.76 4.53
C VAL A 2 56.73 25.36 4.82
N ARG A 3 55.80 25.23 5.77
CA ARG A 3 55.08 23.98 6.03
C ARG A 3 53.96 23.87 4.99
N GLU A 4 54.01 22.83 4.16
CA GLU A 4 52.91 22.47 3.27
C GLU A 4 51.70 22.01 4.08
N PRO A 5 50.46 22.36 3.69
CA PRO A 5 49.27 21.85 4.35
C PRO A 5 49.02 20.38 3.97
N GLU A 6 48.70 19.57 4.97
CA GLU A 6 48.31 18.16 4.82
C GLU A 6 47.14 17.99 3.84
N PRO A 7 47.14 16.96 2.97
CA PRO A 7 46.02 16.68 2.09
C PRO A 7 44.80 16.24 2.91
N ALA A 8 43.64 16.82 2.59
CA ALA A 8 42.36 16.47 3.20
C ALA A 8 42.05 14.98 3.04
N ASN A 9 41.65 14.36 4.14
CA ASN A 9 41.25 12.95 4.25
C ASN A 9 40.09 12.61 3.28
N PRO A 10 40.27 11.68 2.32
CA PRO A 10 39.26 11.34 1.32
C PRO A 10 38.10 10.45 1.84
N LEU A 11 37.98 10.22 3.14
CA LEU A 11 36.93 9.35 3.73
C LEU A 11 35.73 10.09 4.34
N ALA A 12 35.48 11.34 3.97
CA ALA A 12 34.16 11.93 4.17
C ALA A 12 33.19 11.33 3.14
N ILE A 13 32.63 10.17 3.48
CA ILE A 13 31.52 9.56 2.74
C ILE A 13 30.35 10.54 2.83
N GLU A 14 30.19 11.37 1.80
CA GLU A 14 28.95 12.07 1.55
C GLU A 14 27.85 10.99 1.44
N ALA A 15 26.90 11.02 2.36
CA ALA A 15 25.68 10.25 2.22
C ALA A 15 25.05 10.63 0.87
N ALA A 16 25.15 9.74 -0.11
CA ALA A 16 24.64 9.96 -1.45
C ALA A 16 23.17 10.36 -1.33
N LYS A 17 22.85 11.60 -1.70
CA LYS A 17 21.47 12.07 -1.79
C LYS A 17 20.81 11.28 -2.92
N GLU A 18 20.01 10.27 -2.57
CA GLU A 18 19.18 9.56 -3.54
C GLU A 18 18.42 10.60 -4.42
N PRO A 19 18.44 10.46 -5.76
CA PRO A 19 17.67 11.29 -6.67
C PRO A 19 16.19 11.38 -6.26
N LEU A 20 15.55 12.53 -6.47
CA LEU A 20 14.16 12.77 -6.06
C LEU A 20 13.16 11.76 -6.65
N GLU A 21 13.41 11.25 -7.85
CA GLU A 21 12.58 10.21 -8.49
C GLU A 21 12.71 8.84 -7.81
N GLU A 22 13.86 8.54 -7.19
CA GLU A 22 14.04 7.30 -6.40
C GLU A 22 13.26 7.35 -5.09
N LYS A 23 13.04 8.56 -4.52
CA LYS A 23 12.33 8.72 -3.25
C LYS A 23 10.82 8.51 -3.35
N GLN A 24 10.25 8.63 -4.55
CA GLN A 24 8.81 8.49 -4.78
C GLN A 24 8.35 7.03 -4.73
N VAL A 25 9.26 6.06 -4.93
CA VAL A 25 8.96 4.63 -4.83
C VAL A 25 9.87 3.98 -3.80
N GLY A 26 9.34 3.64 -2.64
CA GLY A 26 10.17 3.22 -1.52
C GLY A 26 9.36 2.82 -0.30
N LEU A 27 9.91 3.11 0.89
CA LEU A 27 9.24 2.81 2.15
C LEU A 27 8.61 4.07 2.76
N TRP A 28 7.38 3.91 3.27
CA TRP A 28 6.73 4.89 4.13
C TRP A 28 7.28 4.82 5.56
N THR A 29 6.98 5.82 6.38
CA THR A 29 7.48 5.87 7.76
C THR A 29 6.68 5.02 8.74
N ALA A 30 5.37 4.90 8.53
CA ALA A 30 4.47 4.20 9.45
C ALA A 30 4.20 2.75 8.98
N PRO A 31 4.24 1.76 9.88
CA PRO A 31 4.06 0.37 9.53
C PRO A 31 2.63 0.07 9.04
N ALA A 32 2.48 -1.06 8.34
CA ALA A 32 1.19 -1.56 7.91
C ALA A 32 0.45 -2.17 9.11
N VAL A 33 -0.72 -1.62 9.43
CA VAL A 33 -1.57 -2.08 10.54
C VAL A 33 -3.03 -2.06 10.11
N ILE A 34 -3.88 -2.82 10.80
CA ILE A 34 -5.32 -2.76 10.62
C ILE A 34 -5.85 -1.50 11.31
N SER A 35 -6.49 -0.61 10.57
CA SER A 35 -7.07 0.62 11.10
C SER A 35 -8.56 0.69 10.83
N ALA A 36 -9.32 1.31 11.74
CA ALA A 36 -10.73 1.62 11.48
C ALA A 36 -10.81 2.56 10.27
N ASN A 37 -11.75 2.29 9.36
CA ASN A 37 -12.04 3.18 8.25
C ASN A 37 -13.30 4.00 8.56
N ASN A 38 -13.61 4.99 7.72
CA ASN A 38 -14.81 5.83 7.82
C ASN A 38 -15.80 5.59 6.67
N PHE A 39 -15.82 4.40 6.08
CA PHE A 39 -16.87 4.05 5.13
C PHE A 39 -18.22 4.06 5.81
N VAL A 40 -19.18 4.81 5.27
CA VAL A 40 -20.56 4.87 5.75
C VAL A 40 -21.46 4.52 4.56
N TYR A 41 -22.36 3.56 4.72
CA TYR A 41 -23.30 3.11 3.68
C TYR A 41 -22.62 2.59 2.40
N LYS A 42 -21.44 1.96 2.54
CA LYS A 42 -20.70 1.36 1.42
C LYS A 42 -20.71 -0.16 1.46
N SER A 43 -21.19 -0.78 2.54
CA SER A 43 -21.21 -2.22 2.75
C SER A 43 -19.85 -2.92 2.60
N LEU A 44 -18.74 -2.19 2.76
CA LEU A 44 -17.40 -2.69 2.46
C LEU A 44 -16.74 -3.37 3.67
N SER A 45 -16.46 -2.61 4.72
CA SER A 45 -15.62 -3.07 5.83
C SER A 45 -15.69 -2.14 7.05
N ASN A 46 -15.38 -2.67 8.23
CA ASN A 46 -15.13 -1.86 9.43
C ASN A 46 -13.67 -1.34 9.48
N TRP A 47 -12.74 -2.12 8.92
CA TRP A 47 -11.32 -1.80 8.93
C TRP A 47 -10.72 -1.81 7.53
N ALA A 48 -9.58 -1.15 7.39
CA ALA A 48 -8.72 -1.21 6.22
C ALA A 48 -7.31 -1.66 6.62
N PHE A 49 -6.66 -2.39 5.72
CA PHE A 49 -5.25 -2.70 5.77
C PHE A 49 -4.60 -2.17 4.48
N ASN A 50 -4.02 -0.98 4.56
CA ASN A 50 -3.36 -0.33 3.43
C ASN A 50 -1.87 -0.67 3.45
N VAL A 51 -1.36 -1.32 2.40
CA VAL A 51 0.05 -1.73 2.31
C VAL A 51 0.97 -0.61 1.84
N ALA A 52 0.42 0.47 1.29
CA ALA A 52 1.18 1.57 0.71
C ALA A 52 0.44 2.91 0.83
N VAL A 53 1.17 3.99 0.60
CA VAL A 53 0.63 5.32 0.24
C VAL A 53 0.99 5.59 -1.22
N GLY A 54 0.01 5.92 -2.06
CA GLY A 54 0.18 5.99 -3.51
C GLY A 54 -0.29 4.72 -4.22
N CYS A 55 -0.38 4.76 -5.55
CA CYS A 55 -0.73 3.61 -6.38
C CYS A 55 -0.16 3.76 -7.79
N SER A 56 0.43 2.70 -8.35
CA SER A 56 1.03 2.74 -9.70
C SER A 56 0.04 2.66 -10.86
N HIS A 57 -1.21 2.21 -10.62
CA HIS A 57 -2.23 2.09 -11.69
C HIS A 57 -2.63 3.44 -12.33
N ALA A 58 -2.40 4.56 -11.64
CA ALA A 58 -2.61 5.91 -12.18
C ALA A 58 -4.02 6.18 -12.75
N CYS A 59 -5.05 5.50 -12.24
CA CYS A 59 -6.41 5.64 -12.80
C CYS A 59 -6.86 7.11 -12.72
N ARG A 60 -7.24 7.71 -13.85
CA ARG A 60 -7.61 9.14 -13.93
C ARG A 60 -8.88 9.48 -13.13
N PHE A 61 -9.72 8.48 -12.87
CA PHE A 61 -10.96 8.61 -12.11
C PHE A 61 -10.78 8.19 -10.63
N CYS A 62 -9.54 7.96 -10.17
CA CYS A 62 -9.30 7.51 -8.81
C CYS A 62 -9.71 8.61 -7.81
N TYR A 63 -10.51 8.25 -6.80
CA TYR A 63 -10.90 9.19 -5.74
C TYR A 63 -9.80 9.39 -4.69
N VAL A 64 -8.81 8.49 -4.64
CA VAL A 64 -7.83 8.42 -3.55
C VAL A 64 -6.99 9.70 -3.44
N PRO A 65 -6.51 10.30 -4.55
CA PRO A 65 -5.72 11.52 -4.47
C PRO A 65 -6.43 12.64 -3.72
N SER A 66 -7.66 12.93 -4.12
CA SER A 66 -8.49 14.01 -3.60
C SER A 66 -9.09 13.72 -2.23
N ALA A 67 -9.17 12.45 -1.79
CA ALA A 67 -9.81 12.09 -0.53
C ALA A 67 -8.83 11.72 0.60
N ALA A 68 -7.68 11.13 0.25
CA ALA A 68 -6.77 10.50 1.19
C ALA A 68 -5.34 11.05 1.13
N THR A 69 -4.69 11.06 -0.04
CA THR A 69 -3.28 11.50 -0.11
C THR A 69 -3.13 13.01 -0.04
N ILE A 70 -4.13 13.79 -0.45
CA ILE A 70 -4.13 15.25 -0.26
C ILE A 70 -3.91 15.64 1.23
N LYS A 71 -4.48 14.86 2.15
CA LYS A 71 -4.33 15.06 3.62
C LYS A 71 -2.94 14.70 4.13
N GLN A 72 -2.14 14.00 3.33
CA GLN A 72 -0.77 13.59 3.63
C GLN A 72 0.27 14.44 2.88
N GLY A 73 -0.16 15.47 2.14
CA GLY A 73 0.68 16.34 1.31
C GLY A 73 1.97 16.82 2.00
N PRO A 74 1.93 17.39 3.22
CA PRO A 74 3.13 17.82 3.92
C PRO A 74 4.17 16.72 4.10
N LYS A 75 3.73 15.49 4.43
CA LYS A 75 4.63 14.34 4.61
C LYS A 75 5.13 13.79 3.27
N LEU A 76 4.27 13.77 2.26
CA LEU A 76 4.60 13.32 0.91
C LEU A 76 5.68 14.18 0.23
N LYS A 77 5.76 15.47 0.56
CA LYS A 77 6.86 16.35 0.11
C LYS A 77 8.25 15.86 0.51
N GLU A 78 8.39 15.19 1.65
CA GLU A 78 9.67 14.61 2.07
C GLU A 78 10.15 13.49 1.13
N PHE A 79 9.23 12.89 0.38
CA PHE A 79 9.47 11.83 -0.60
C PHE A 79 9.52 12.36 -2.05
N GLY A 80 9.59 13.68 -2.23
CA GLY A 80 9.63 14.30 -3.55
C GLY A 80 8.28 14.37 -4.28
N VAL A 81 7.17 14.07 -3.61
CA VAL A 81 5.82 14.26 -4.18
C VAL A 81 5.41 15.71 -3.96
N ARG A 82 5.21 16.45 -5.05
CA ARG A 82 4.92 17.90 -5.01
C ARG A 82 3.44 18.15 -4.86
N ASP A 83 2.64 17.41 -5.62
CA ASP A 83 1.18 17.46 -5.63
C ASP A 83 0.63 16.03 -5.63
N PRO A 84 -0.04 15.57 -4.56
CA PRO A 84 -0.54 14.21 -4.48
C PRO A 84 -1.55 13.81 -5.57
N ASP A 85 -2.23 14.77 -6.20
CA ASP A 85 -3.18 14.53 -7.29
C ASP A 85 -2.49 14.57 -8.65
N ALA A 86 -1.73 15.64 -8.93
CA ALA A 86 -1.03 15.75 -10.22
C ALA A 86 0.07 14.68 -10.39
N ASP A 87 0.71 14.25 -9.30
CA ASP A 87 1.73 13.19 -9.31
C ASP A 87 1.11 11.78 -9.14
N TRP A 88 -0.22 11.62 -9.15
CA TRP A 88 -0.85 10.30 -8.96
C TRP A 88 -0.41 9.29 -10.02
N GLY A 89 0.01 8.10 -9.59
CA GLY A 89 0.60 7.10 -10.48
C GLY A 89 2.13 7.10 -10.52
N SER A 90 2.80 8.14 -10.02
CA SER A 90 4.26 8.23 -10.01
C SER A 90 4.90 7.80 -8.70
N TYR A 91 4.12 7.70 -7.62
CA TYR A 91 4.63 7.36 -6.29
C TYR A 91 3.93 6.16 -5.66
N VAL A 92 4.71 5.28 -5.04
CA VAL A 92 4.26 4.12 -4.26
C VAL A 92 5.18 3.92 -3.08
N LEU A 93 4.71 4.29 -1.89
CA LEU A 93 5.47 4.23 -0.65
C LEU A 93 4.93 3.09 0.22
N LEU A 94 5.58 1.93 0.13
CA LEU A 94 5.20 0.71 0.84
C LEU A 94 5.40 0.90 2.35
N ARG A 95 4.42 0.48 3.14
CA ARG A 95 4.55 0.54 4.59
C ARG A 95 5.52 -0.54 5.10
N PRO A 96 6.34 -0.25 6.10
CA PRO A 96 7.16 -1.27 6.75
C PRO A 96 6.30 -2.39 7.36
N TRP A 97 6.83 -3.61 7.37
CA TRP A 97 6.21 -4.72 8.08
C TRP A 97 6.69 -4.73 9.52
N ASP A 98 5.75 -4.71 10.46
CA ASP A 98 6.01 -4.92 11.89
C ASP A 98 4.95 -5.90 12.39
N GLU A 99 5.32 -7.18 12.46
CA GLU A 99 4.40 -8.26 12.82
C GLU A 99 3.79 -8.05 14.21
N ARG A 100 4.57 -7.52 15.17
CA ARG A 100 4.09 -7.26 16.53
C ARG A 100 3.00 -6.20 16.51
N ARG A 101 3.22 -5.07 15.83
CA ARG A 101 2.22 -4.00 15.70
C ARG A 101 1.00 -4.47 14.91
N PHE A 102 1.20 -5.26 13.86
CA PHE A 102 0.11 -5.87 13.12
C PHE A 102 -0.77 -6.74 14.03
N LEU A 103 -0.18 -7.68 14.78
CA LEU A 103 -0.91 -8.55 15.71
C LEU A 103 -1.65 -7.78 16.80
N LEU A 104 -1.05 -6.71 17.33
CA LEU A 104 -1.73 -5.82 18.28
C LEU A 104 -2.96 -5.15 17.64
N SER A 105 -2.84 -4.64 16.41
CA SER A 105 -3.96 -4.04 15.68
C SER A 105 -5.05 -5.06 15.32
N LEU A 106 -4.67 -6.30 14.96
CA LEU A 106 -5.60 -7.39 14.71
C LEU A 106 -6.38 -7.76 15.97
N LYS A 107 -5.69 -7.88 17.11
CA LYS A 107 -6.32 -8.17 18.40
C LYS A 107 -7.30 -7.06 18.80
N ALA A 108 -6.97 -5.79 18.54
CA ALA A 108 -7.87 -4.67 18.77
C ALA A 108 -9.13 -4.75 17.89
N ALA A 109 -8.98 -5.02 16.59
CA ALA A 109 -10.10 -5.19 15.67
C ALA A 109 -11.02 -6.36 16.10
N VAL A 110 -10.44 -7.50 16.48
CA VAL A 110 -11.20 -8.67 16.95
C VAL A 110 -12.03 -8.34 18.20
N ARG A 111 -11.48 -7.55 19.12
CA ARG A 111 -12.11 -7.15 20.39
C ARG A 111 -13.13 -6.03 20.27
N THR A 112 -13.32 -5.44 19.09
CA THR A 112 -14.29 -4.37 18.91
C THR A 112 -15.70 -4.91 19.15
N PRO A 113 -16.46 -4.35 20.11
CA PRO A 113 -17.79 -4.85 20.45
C PRO A 113 -18.77 -4.62 19.29
N ALA A 114 -19.77 -5.50 19.18
CA ALA A 114 -20.75 -5.45 18.07
C ALA A 114 -21.47 -4.09 17.97
N SER A 115 -21.74 -3.42 19.09
CA SER A 115 -22.36 -2.09 19.15
C SER A 115 -21.49 -0.97 18.56
N ALA A 116 -20.17 -1.16 18.51
CA ALA A 116 -19.24 -0.23 17.88
C ALA A 116 -18.96 -0.57 16.40
N LEU A 117 -19.50 -1.68 15.90
CA LEU A 117 -19.39 -2.02 14.49
C LEU A 117 -20.45 -1.27 13.69
N LYS A 118 -20.03 -0.79 12.53
CA LYS A 118 -20.94 -0.31 11.49
C LYS A 118 -21.84 -1.46 11.03
N PRO A 119 -23.17 -1.29 10.94
CA PRO A 119 -24.09 -2.35 10.56
C PRO A 119 -23.76 -3.00 9.21
N ASP A 120 -23.30 -2.23 8.24
CA ASP A 120 -22.93 -2.68 6.90
C ASP A 120 -21.41 -3.00 6.76
N GLY A 121 -20.64 -2.87 7.84
CA GLY A 121 -19.19 -3.07 7.84
C GLY A 121 -18.76 -4.54 7.74
N ASN A 122 -19.70 -5.49 7.83
CA ASN A 122 -19.48 -6.93 7.65
C ASN A 122 -18.42 -7.55 8.58
N ARG A 123 -18.03 -6.86 9.67
CA ARG A 123 -16.89 -7.23 10.53
C ARG A 123 -15.65 -7.61 9.70
N ALA A 124 -15.43 -6.85 8.62
CA ALA A 124 -14.44 -7.17 7.61
C ALA A 124 -13.26 -6.20 7.62
N VAL A 125 -12.10 -6.71 7.21
CA VAL A 125 -10.92 -5.94 6.83
C VAL A 125 -10.87 -5.86 5.31
N ILE A 126 -10.93 -4.66 4.74
CA ILE A 126 -10.64 -4.48 3.32
C ILE A 126 -9.14 -4.31 3.10
N TYR A 127 -8.61 -5.01 2.12
CA TYR A 127 -7.24 -4.80 1.67
C TYR A 127 -7.22 -3.59 0.74
N CYS A 128 -6.48 -2.58 1.17
CA CYS A 128 -6.14 -1.39 0.40
C CYS A 128 -7.35 -0.56 -0.06
N SER A 129 -7.92 0.23 0.86
CA SER A 129 -8.93 1.25 0.52
C SER A 129 -8.36 2.48 -0.17
N THR A 130 -7.04 2.69 -0.12
CA THR A 130 -6.38 3.88 -0.68
C THR A 130 -5.16 3.55 -1.53
N THR A 131 -5.07 2.31 -1.99
CA THR A 131 -4.00 1.79 -2.86
C THR A 131 -4.48 0.48 -3.47
N ASP A 132 -3.61 -0.29 -4.12
CA ASP A 132 -3.94 -1.64 -4.60
C ASP A 132 -2.97 -2.67 -3.99
N PRO A 133 -3.47 -3.80 -3.44
CA PRO A 133 -2.61 -4.74 -2.72
C PRO A 133 -1.67 -5.54 -3.63
N TYR A 134 -2.00 -5.67 -4.92
CA TYR A 134 -1.28 -6.50 -5.88
C TYR A 134 -0.70 -5.68 -7.04
N GLN A 135 -0.57 -4.36 -6.88
CA GLN A 135 0.02 -3.51 -7.92
C GLN A 135 1.47 -3.88 -8.24
N VAL A 136 1.87 -3.63 -9.49
CA VAL A 136 3.27 -3.74 -9.90
C VAL A 136 4.06 -2.58 -9.30
N ILE A 137 5.20 -2.90 -8.68
CA ILE A 137 6.14 -1.90 -8.18
C ILE A 137 7.17 -1.64 -9.28
N HIS A 138 7.24 -0.40 -9.75
CA HIS A 138 8.21 0.06 -10.74
C HIS A 138 9.26 0.91 -10.05
N HIS A 139 10.54 0.57 -10.21
CA HIS A 139 11.64 1.33 -9.64
C HIS A 139 12.81 1.38 -10.64
N PRO A 140 13.47 2.53 -10.86
CA PRO A 140 14.54 2.66 -11.86
C PRO A 140 15.72 1.70 -11.60
N ASN A 141 16.07 1.49 -10.33
CA ASN A 141 17.01 0.45 -9.92
C ASN A 141 16.33 -0.95 -9.85
N PRO A 142 16.74 -1.94 -10.68
CA PRO A 142 16.13 -3.27 -10.71
C PRO A 142 16.31 -4.09 -9.43
N SER A 143 17.40 -3.86 -8.69
CA SER A 143 17.62 -4.53 -7.41
C SER A 143 16.59 -4.08 -6.37
N ARG A 144 16.42 -2.76 -6.25
CA ARG A 144 15.40 -2.15 -5.38
C ARG A 144 13.99 -2.53 -5.81
N GLN A 145 13.71 -2.61 -7.12
CA GLN A 145 12.43 -3.09 -7.60
C GLN A 145 12.09 -4.50 -7.07
N ARG A 146 13.05 -5.43 -7.15
CA ARG A 146 12.86 -6.80 -6.65
C ARG A 146 12.64 -6.85 -5.15
N GLU A 147 13.42 -6.07 -4.39
CA GLU A 147 13.28 -5.94 -2.94
C GLU A 147 11.88 -5.42 -2.54
N LEU A 148 11.46 -4.30 -3.13
CA LEU A 148 10.16 -3.69 -2.85
C LEU A 148 8.99 -4.58 -3.29
N ALA A 149 9.10 -5.27 -4.44
CA ALA A 149 8.10 -6.23 -4.87
C ALA A 149 8.00 -7.43 -3.93
N ALA A 150 9.13 -7.93 -3.42
CA ALA A 150 9.14 -8.99 -2.41
C ALA A 150 8.51 -8.52 -1.10
N HIS A 151 8.82 -7.29 -0.67
CA HIS A 151 8.23 -6.67 0.51
C HIS A 151 6.70 -6.50 0.38
N ALA A 152 6.22 -5.97 -0.76
CA ALA A 152 4.79 -5.83 -1.04
C ALA A 152 4.04 -7.17 -0.98
N ARG A 153 4.60 -8.22 -1.60
CA ARG A 153 4.05 -9.58 -1.52
C ARG A 153 4.03 -10.10 -0.08
N ASN A 154 5.10 -9.87 0.68
CA ASN A 154 5.18 -10.28 2.08
C ASN A 154 4.09 -9.59 2.93
N LEU A 155 3.92 -8.27 2.80
CA LEU A 155 2.89 -7.51 3.51
C LEU A 155 1.50 -8.13 3.30
N VAL A 156 1.13 -8.43 2.06
CA VAL A 156 -0.20 -8.97 1.75
C VAL A 156 -0.33 -10.40 2.22
N ARG A 157 0.58 -11.29 1.81
CA ARG A 157 0.48 -12.71 2.12
C ARG A 157 0.57 -12.98 3.62
N ARG A 158 1.55 -12.39 4.30
CA ARG A 158 1.78 -12.62 5.73
C ARG A 158 0.62 -12.10 6.58
N SER A 159 0.10 -10.92 6.25
CA SER A 159 -1.07 -10.38 6.95
C SER A 159 -2.30 -11.26 6.74
N LEU A 160 -2.54 -11.79 5.53
CA LEU A 160 -3.64 -12.70 5.25
C LEU A 160 -3.52 -13.99 6.05
N GLU A 161 -2.34 -14.63 6.07
CA GLU A 161 -2.08 -15.82 6.89
C GLU A 161 -2.40 -15.55 8.37
N LEU A 162 -1.92 -14.42 8.92
CA LEU A 162 -2.17 -14.06 10.30
C LEU A 162 -3.66 -13.78 10.58
N ILE A 163 -4.38 -13.11 9.68
CA ILE A 163 -5.83 -12.90 9.83
C ILE A 163 -6.57 -14.25 9.78
N ARG A 164 -6.21 -15.13 8.85
CA ARG A 164 -6.81 -16.46 8.70
C ARG A 164 -6.64 -17.29 9.97
N ASP A 165 -5.43 -17.32 10.50
CA ASP A 165 -5.00 -18.26 11.55
C ASP A 165 -5.26 -17.73 12.97
N ARG A 166 -5.32 -16.39 13.15
CA ARG A 166 -5.40 -15.75 14.47
C ARG A 166 -6.68 -14.96 14.68
N SER A 167 -7.64 -14.98 13.75
CA SER A 167 -8.87 -14.22 13.87
C SER A 167 -10.06 -14.85 13.16
N THR A 168 -11.25 -14.36 13.51
CA THR A 168 -12.52 -14.66 12.86
C THR A 168 -13.01 -13.50 11.97
N LEU A 169 -12.14 -12.52 11.68
CA LEU A 169 -12.53 -11.39 10.83
C LEU A 169 -12.76 -11.86 9.40
N ASN A 170 -13.72 -11.21 8.74
CA ASN A 170 -13.91 -11.34 7.31
C ASN A 170 -12.84 -10.52 6.57
N VAL A 171 -12.54 -10.90 5.33
CA VAL A 171 -11.56 -10.23 4.47
C VAL A 171 -12.23 -9.86 3.15
N ARG A 172 -11.97 -8.64 2.67
CA ARG A 172 -12.35 -8.20 1.33
C ARG A 172 -11.08 -7.82 0.59
N VAL A 173 -10.80 -8.46 -0.53
CA VAL A 173 -9.69 -8.11 -1.42
C VAL A 173 -10.29 -7.56 -2.70
N LEU A 174 -9.92 -6.33 -3.04
CA LEU A 174 -10.25 -5.71 -4.33
C LEU A 174 -8.95 -5.29 -4.99
N THR A 175 -8.75 -5.68 -6.24
CA THR A 175 -7.53 -5.33 -6.99
C THR A 175 -7.81 -5.21 -8.48
N ARG A 176 -6.90 -4.57 -9.20
CA ARG A 176 -6.86 -4.50 -10.66
C ARG A 176 -5.85 -5.44 -11.27
N SER A 177 -4.97 -6.01 -10.44
CA SER A 177 -3.81 -6.73 -10.90
C SER A 177 -4.04 -8.24 -10.94
N PRO A 178 -3.62 -8.94 -12.02
CA PRO A 178 -3.65 -10.40 -12.07
C PRO A 178 -2.64 -11.05 -11.11
N LEU A 179 -1.73 -10.28 -10.49
CA LEU A 179 -0.76 -10.79 -9.53
C LEU A 179 -1.43 -11.46 -8.31
N ALA A 180 -2.68 -11.13 -8.00
CA ALA A 180 -3.46 -11.81 -6.97
C ALA A 180 -3.59 -13.32 -7.17
N ARG A 181 -3.40 -13.82 -8.40
CA ARG A 181 -3.38 -15.25 -8.72
C ARG A 181 -2.39 -16.04 -7.86
N SER A 182 -1.28 -15.44 -7.42
CA SER A 182 -0.29 -16.12 -6.56
C SER A 182 -0.86 -16.56 -5.21
N ASP A 183 -1.95 -15.95 -4.76
CA ASP A 183 -2.54 -16.18 -3.44
C ASP A 183 -3.94 -16.81 -3.50
N PHE A 184 -4.38 -17.32 -4.66
CA PHE A 184 -5.70 -17.95 -4.81
C PHE A 184 -5.91 -19.16 -3.89
N GLU A 185 -4.89 -19.99 -3.66
CA GLU A 185 -5.00 -21.09 -2.68
C GLU A 185 -5.17 -20.56 -1.25
N LEU A 186 -4.49 -19.46 -0.91
CA LEU A 186 -4.66 -18.79 0.38
C LEU A 186 -6.07 -18.21 0.48
N PHE A 187 -6.59 -17.55 -0.56
CA PHE A 187 -7.96 -17.03 -0.60
C PHE A 187 -8.99 -18.14 -0.40
N ARG A 188 -8.83 -19.26 -1.10
CA ARG A 188 -9.69 -20.44 -0.97
C ARG A 188 -9.70 -20.98 0.46
N SER A 189 -8.57 -20.95 1.16
CA SER A 189 -8.47 -21.42 2.55
C SER A 189 -9.26 -20.59 3.57
N PHE A 190 -9.75 -19.39 3.22
CA PHE A 190 -10.64 -18.60 4.08
C PHE A 190 -12.11 -19.08 4.05
N GLY A 191 -12.50 -19.88 3.06
CA GLY A 191 -13.91 -20.23 2.84
C GLY A 191 -14.78 -18.99 2.62
N SER A 192 -15.95 -18.94 3.26
CA SER A 192 -16.90 -17.82 3.15
C SER A 192 -16.43 -16.50 3.77
N ARG A 193 -15.32 -16.51 4.52
CA ARG A 193 -14.80 -15.30 5.18
C ARG A 193 -14.11 -14.33 4.22
N LEU A 194 -13.67 -14.77 3.05
CA LEU A 194 -13.00 -13.91 2.08
C LEU A 194 -13.88 -13.69 0.85
N LEU A 195 -14.06 -12.42 0.50
CA LEU A 195 -14.57 -12.03 -0.81
C LEU A 195 -13.43 -11.41 -1.61
N PHE A 196 -13.19 -11.98 -2.79
CA PHE A 196 -12.26 -11.49 -3.78
C PHE A 196 -13.04 -10.80 -4.90
N GLY A 197 -12.61 -9.61 -5.28
CA GLY A 197 -13.14 -8.87 -6.42
C GLY A 197 -12.01 -8.32 -7.27
N MET A 198 -12.29 -8.15 -8.55
CA MET A 198 -11.41 -7.43 -9.47
C MET A 198 -12.13 -6.25 -10.09
N SER A 199 -11.45 -5.11 -10.19
CA SER A 199 -11.97 -3.92 -10.87
C SER A 199 -11.55 -3.93 -12.34
N LEU A 200 -12.52 -3.89 -13.25
CA LEU A 200 -12.32 -3.75 -14.69
C LEU A 200 -13.16 -2.55 -15.16
N PRO A 201 -12.56 -1.43 -15.58
CA PRO A 201 -13.31 -0.21 -15.90
C PRO A 201 -14.01 -0.32 -17.25
N THR A 202 -13.43 -1.11 -18.16
CA THR A 202 -13.89 -1.35 -19.52
C THR A 202 -13.22 -2.61 -20.05
N LEU A 203 -13.87 -3.31 -20.98
CA LEU A 203 -13.29 -4.41 -21.75
C LEU A 203 -12.63 -3.93 -23.04
N ARG A 204 -12.75 -2.64 -23.36
CA ARG A 204 -12.19 -2.02 -24.56
C ARG A 204 -10.78 -1.49 -24.29
N ASN A 205 -9.79 -2.08 -24.95
CA ASN A 205 -8.37 -1.77 -24.74
C ASN A 205 -7.99 -0.31 -25.07
N ASP A 206 -8.65 0.30 -26.07
CA ASP A 206 -8.43 1.70 -26.44
C ASP A 206 -8.85 2.65 -25.31
N LEU A 207 -10.01 2.39 -24.69
CA LEU A 207 -10.50 3.16 -23.56
C LEU A 207 -9.72 2.86 -22.26
N ALA A 208 -9.29 1.61 -22.06
CA ALA A 208 -8.51 1.23 -20.89
C ALA A 208 -7.24 2.08 -20.76
N LYS A 209 -6.51 2.31 -21.86
CA LYS A 209 -5.29 3.15 -21.90
C LYS A 209 -5.55 4.61 -21.53
N ILE A 210 -6.75 5.13 -21.76
CA ILE A 210 -7.11 6.51 -21.42
C ILE A 210 -7.40 6.62 -19.93
N TYR A 211 -8.20 5.69 -19.40
CA TYR A 211 -8.60 5.70 -18.00
C TYR A 211 -7.48 5.24 -17.06
N GLU A 212 -6.61 4.35 -17.53
CA GLU A 212 -5.59 3.62 -16.77
C GLU A 212 -4.26 3.61 -17.54
N PRO A 213 -3.60 4.77 -17.64
CA PRO A 213 -2.43 4.94 -18.51
C PRO A 213 -1.20 4.13 -18.08
N ARG A 214 -1.22 3.52 -16.90
CA ARG A 214 -0.14 2.69 -16.35
C ARG A 214 -0.62 1.29 -15.91
N GLY A 215 -1.82 0.89 -16.33
CA GLY A 215 -2.44 -0.40 -16.04
C GLY A 215 -2.02 -1.52 -16.99
#